data_AF-A0A4S8M790-F1
#
_entry.id   AF-A0A4S8M790-F1
#
_cell.length_a   1.000
_cell.length_b   1.000
_cell.length_c   1.000
_cell.angle_alpha   90.00
_cell.angle_beta   90.00
_cell.angle_gamma   90.00
#
_symmetry.space_group_name_H-M   'P 1'
#
loop_
_entity.id
_entity.type
_entity.pdbx_description
1 polymer ?
#
loop_
_entity_poly.entity_id
_entity_poly.type
_entity_poly.pdbx_seq_one_letter_code
_entity_poly.pdbx_strand_id
1 'polypeptide(L)'
;MSKAFARATCQEHHVYYSEDSVVLDEIRTVLGGTAAEDAWNAEVKAEAHDLTGRLGLVLGMPVIIVENLAVELNVSNGTRGTLVGITYYTKNGRRFAVTADVRIPNFVNPDKKASDPHVVSL
;
A
#
# COMPACT_ATOMS: atom_id res chain seq x y z
N MET A 1 6.45 -8.67 -7.56
CA MET A 1 5.28 -9.27 -8.26
C MET A 1 4.48 -8.29 -9.14
N SER A 2 4.26 -7.04 -8.73
CA SER A 2 3.38 -6.09 -9.46
C SER A 2 3.79 -5.78 -10.91
N LYS A 3 5.09 -5.77 -11.24
CA LYS A 3 5.57 -5.60 -12.63
C LYS A 3 5.08 -6.68 -13.59
N ALA A 4 5.07 -7.95 -13.14
CA ALA A 4 4.61 -9.06 -13.96
C ALA A 4 3.10 -9.00 -14.17
N PHE A 5 2.34 -8.64 -13.12
CA PHE A 5 0.90 -8.45 -13.21
C PHE A 5 0.52 -7.29 -14.14
N ALA A 6 1.20 -6.14 -14.02
CA ALA A 6 1.02 -5.00 -14.93
C ALA A 6 1.23 -5.41 -16.40
N ARG A 7 2.34 -6.12 -16.67
CA ARG A 7 2.63 -6.64 -18.02
C ARG A 7 1.57 -7.61 -18.53
N ALA A 8 1.11 -8.54 -17.69
CA ALA A 8 0.11 -9.54 -18.06
C ALA A 8 -1.27 -8.92 -18.32
N THR A 9 -1.58 -7.80 -17.65
CA THR A 9 -2.87 -7.10 -17.77
C THR A 9 -2.83 -5.88 -18.68
N CYS A 10 -1.69 -5.62 -19.34
CA CYS A 10 -1.46 -4.45 -20.18
C CYS A 10 -1.74 -3.12 -19.45
N GLN A 11 -1.49 -3.08 -18.14
CA GLN A 11 -1.64 -1.89 -17.30
C GLN A 11 -0.29 -1.21 -17.07
N GLU A 12 -0.33 0.10 -16.84
CA GLU A 12 0.87 0.84 -16.44
C GLU A 12 1.33 0.40 -15.05
N HIS A 13 2.64 0.17 -14.88
CA HIS A 13 3.21 -0.14 -13.58
C HIS A 13 3.50 1.14 -12.82
N HIS A 14 2.71 1.41 -11.79
CA HIS A 14 2.91 2.57 -10.92
C HIS A 14 3.66 2.18 -9.65
N VAL A 15 4.58 3.06 -9.24
CA VAL A 15 5.34 2.94 -7.99
C VAL A 15 4.90 4.07 -7.07
N TYR A 16 4.55 3.69 -5.85
CA TYR A 16 4.14 4.58 -4.77
C TYR A 16 5.25 4.63 -3.72
N TYR A 17 5.53 5.81 -3.19
CA TYR A 17 6.61 6.08 -2.23
C TYR A 17 6.03 6.23 -0.82
N SER A 18 6.80 5.84 0.20
CA SER A 18 6.46 6.11 1.59
C SER A 18 6.99 7.48 2.05
N GLU A 19 6.26 8.14 2.95
CA GLU A 19 6.82 9.21 3.78
C GLU A 19 7.26 8.62 5.12
N ASP A 20 8.54 8.25 5.18
CA ASP A 20 9.13 7.74 6.40
C ASP A 20 9.43 8.88 7.37
N SER A 21 9.38 8.60 8.67
CA SER A 21 9.68 9.58 9.70
C SER A 21 10.45 8.95 10.85
N VAL A 22 11.35 9.71 11.44
CA VAL A 22 12.07 9.34 12.66
C VAL A 22 11.58 10.21 13.82
N VAL A 23 11.55 9.63 15.01
CA VAL A 23 11.30 10.38 16.25
C VAL A 23 12.64 10.59 16.94
N LEU A 24 13.06 11.85 17.02
CA LEU A 24 14.27 12.29 17.73
C LEU A 24 13.82 13.28 18.79
N ASP A 25 14.17 13.02 20.05
CA ASP A 25 13.82 13.89 21.19
C ASP A 25 12.34 14.29 21.23
N GLU A 26 11.45 13.30 21.06
CA GLU A 26 9.98 13.48 20.99
C GLU A 26 9.46 14.28 19.78
N ILE A 27 10.35 14.74 18.89
CA ILE A 27 9.99 15.45 17.66
C ILE A 27 9.97 14.46 16.50
N ARG A 28 8.79 14.32 15.88
CA ARG A 28 8.63 13.57 14.63
C ARG A 28 9.15 14.39 13.47
N THR A 29 10.22 13.92 12.84
CA THR A 29 10.81 14.54 11.65
C THR A 29 10.60 13.62 10.45
N VAL A 30 9.93 14.13 9.42
CA VAL A 30 9.76 13.41 8.14
C VAL A 30 11.10 13.41 7.40
N LEU A 31 11.50 12.25 6.90
CA LEU A 31 12.73 12.13 6.10
C LEU A 31 12.57 12.92 4.80
N GLY A 32 13.59 13.70 4.47
CA GLY A 32 13.62 14.52 3.26
C GLY A 32 14.98 14.48 2.58
N GLY A 33 15.03 14.97 1.34
CA GLY A 33 16.26 15.02 0.55
C GLY A 33 16.95 13.66 0.46
N THR A 34 18.26 13.63 0.67
CA THR A 34 19.09 12.42 0.58
C THR A 34 18.63 11.30 1.51
N ALA A 35 18.16 11.62 2.72
CA ALA A 35 17.74 10.59 3.68
C ALA A 35 16.51 9.80 3.18
N ALA A 36 15.57 10.47 2.49
CA ALA A 36 14.43 9.81 1.88
C ALA A 36 14.85 8.97 0.66
N GLU A 37 15.77 9.48 -0.17
CA GLU A 37 16.34 8.71 -1.29
C GLU A 37 17.05 7.44 -0.81
N ASP A 38 17.85 7.55 0.24
CA ASP A 38 18.58 6.42 0.80
C ASP A 38 17.62 5.38 1.37
N ALA A 39 16.54 5.82 2.05
CA ALA A 39 15.50 4.92 2.54
C ALA A 39 14.79 4.17 1.39
N TRP A 40 14.42 4.88 0.32
CA TRP A 40 13.77 4.28 -0.85
C TRP A 40 14.70 3.35 -1.64
N ASN A 41 16.01 3.62 -1.63
CA ASN A 41 17.01 2.85 -2.36
C ASN A 41 17.78 1.86 -1.45
N ALA A 42 17.37 1.71 -0.20
CA ALA A 42 18.00 0.82 0.75
C ALA A 42 18.04 -0.61 0.20
N GLU A 43 19.15 -1.31 0.38
CA GLU A 43 19.34 -2.64 -0.15
C GLU A 43 18.24 -3.58 0.38
N VAL A 44 17.45 -4.11 -0.55
CA VAL A 44 16.48 -5.14 -0.23
C VAL A 44 17.23 -6.46 -0.09
N LYS A 45 17.04 -7.18 1.02
CA LYS A 45 17.58 -8.54 1.15
C LYS A 45 17.22 -9.35 -0.10
N ALA A 46 18.17 -10.08 -0.68
CA ALA A 46 18.00 -10.77 -1.97
C ALA A 46 16.75 -11.67 -2.06
N GLU A 47 16.27 -12.19 -0.92
CA GLU A 47 15.07 -13.04 -0.85
C GLU A 47 13.77 -12.27 -0.61
N ALA A 48 13.83 -10.99 -0.21
CA ALA A 48 12.68 -10.11 -0.16
C ALA A 48 12.48 -9.52 -1.56
N HIS A 49 11.40 -9.89 -2.23
CA HIS A 49 11.06 -9.39 -3.57
C HIS A 49 10.30 -8.05 -3.54
N ASP A 50 10.34 -7.34 -2.42
CA ASP A 50 9.62 -6.10 -2.15
C ASP A 50 10.55 -4.89 -2.25
N LEU A 51 9.99 -3.71 -2.51
CA LEU A 51 10.78 -2.49 -2.57
C LEU A 51 10.81 -1.88 -1.15
N THR A 52 11.99 -1.52 -0.66
CA THR A 52 12.16 -0.75 0.58
C THR A 52 11.66 0.67 0.37
N GLY A 53 10.76 1.13 1.25
CA GLY A 53 10.16 2.47 1.19
C GLY A 53 9.35 2.79 -0.08
N ARG A 54 9.10 1.78 -0.94
CA ARG A 54 8.31 1.93 -2.17
C ARG A 54 7.40 0.73 -2.33
N LEU A 55 6.28 0.90 -3.03
CA LEU A 55 5.36 -0.19 -3.29
C LEU A 55 4.83 -0.07 -4.71
N GLY A 56 5.06 -1.11 -5.51
CA GLY A 56 4.45 -1.19 -6.83
C GLY A 56 3.04 -1.74 -6.71
N LEU A 57 2.04 -0.96 -7.08
CA LEU A 57 0.62 -1.34 -7.00
C LEU A 57 -0.04 -1.25 -8.37
N VAL A 58 -0.91 -2.21 -8.66
CA VAL A 58 -1.66 -2.30 -9.92
C VAL A 58 -3.09 -2.70 -9.59
N LEU A 59 -4.08 -1.96 -10.10
CA LEU A 59 -5.47 -2.29 -9.85
C LEU A 59 -5.81 -3.69 -10.39
N GLY A 60 -6.63 -4.41 -9.63
CA GLY A 60 -7.00 -5.79 -9.89
C GLY A 60 -5.98 -6.82 -9.38
N MET A 61 -4.81 -6.40 -8.88
CA MET A 61 -3.83 -7.36 -8.37
C MET A 61 -4.31 -8.02 -7.07
N PRO A 62 -4.02 -9.31 -6.85
CA PRO A 62 -4.24 -9.93 -5.56
C PRO A 62 -3.27 -9.33 -4.53
N VAL A 63 -3.78 -9.03 -3.35
CA VAL A 63 -3.03 -8.51 -2.21
C VAL A 63 -3.31 -9.33 -0.96
N ILE A 64 -2.41 -9.25 0.02
CA ILE A 64 -2.57 -9.87 1.33
C ILE A 64 -2.39 -8.81 2.41
N ILE A 65 -3.28 -8.81 3.39
CA ILE A 65 -3.17 -7.97 4.58
C ILE A 65 -2.12 -8.59 5.50
N VAL A 66 -1.18 -7.79 5.99
CA VAL A 66 -0.06 -8.25 6.83
C VAL A 66 -0.21 -7.86 8.31
N GLU A 67 -1.22 -7.06 8.64
CA GLU A 67 -1.48 -6.57 10.00
C GLU A 67 -2.89 -6.92 10.48
N ASN A 68 -3.07 -7.00 11.80
CA ASN A 68 -4.38 -7.16 12.41
C ASN A 68 -5.00 -5.79 12.64
N LEU A 69 -5.97 -5.40 11.80
CA LEU A 69 -6.54 -4.06 11.80
C LEU A 69 -7.93 -4.03 12.46
N ALA A 70 -8.86 -4.84 11.95
CA ALA A 70 -10.23 -4.94 12.45
C ALA A 70 -10.71 -6.39 12.34
N VAL A 71 -10.25 -7.23 13.27
CA VAL A 71 -10.48 -8.69 13.26
C VAL A 71 -11.98 -9.02 13.27
N GLU A 72 -12.77 -8.26 14.03
CA GLU A 72 -14.24 -8.43 14.11
C GLU A 72 -14.95 -8.19 12.76
N LEU A 73 -14.31 -7.47 11.85
CA LEU A 73 -14.79 -7.18 10.50
C LEU A 73 -14.13 -8.06 9.43
N ASN A 74 -13.38 -9.10 9.83
CA ASN A 74 -12.58 -9.98 8.96
C ASN A 74 -11.40 -9.30 8.25
N VAL A 75 -10.86 -8.21 8.83
CA VAL A 75 -9.67 -7.50 8.35
C VAL A 75 -8.49 -7.84 9.26
N SER A 76 -7.82 -8.95 8.99
CA SER A 76 -6.68 -9.45 9.79
C SER A 76 -5.52 -9.90 8.91
N ASN A 77 -4.37 -10.16 9.55
CA ASN A 77 -3.21 -10.70 8.86
C ASN A 77 -3.58 -12.03 8.17
N GLY A 78 -3.14 -12.18 6.92
CA GLY A 78 -3.41 -13.33 6.07
C GLY A 78 -4.66 -13.20 5.21
N THR A 79 -5.51 -12.20 5.45
CA THR A 79 -6.69 -11.94 4.62
C THR A 79 -6.25 -11.57 3.21
N ARG A 80 -6.77 -12.32 2.22
CA ARG A 80 -6.53 -12.06 0.80
C ARG A 80 -7.64 -11.20 0.24
N GLY A 81 -7.28 -10.28 -0.64
CA GLY A 81 -8.22 -9.42 -1.34
C GLY A 81 -7.72 -9.01 -2.71
N THR A 82 -8.52 -8.17 -3.37
CA THR A 82 -8.17 -7.58 -4.66
C THR A 82 -8.05 -6.08 -4.49
N LEU A 83 -6.93 -5.51 -4.93
CA LEU A 83 -6.78 -4.06 -4.95
C LEU A 83 -7.74 -3.43 -5.97
N VAL A 84 -8.62 -2.54 -5.55
CA VAL A 84 -9.64 -1.91 -6.41
C VAL A 84 -9.52 -0.39 -6.48
N GLY A 85 -8.79 0.23 -5.57
CA GLY A 85 -8.55 1.66 -5.55
C GLY A 85 -7.26 2.03 -4.84
N ILE A 86 -6.69 3.18 -5.20
CA ILE A 86 -5.52 3.75 -4.54
C ILE A 86 -5.73 5.25 -4.45
N THR A 87 -5.83 5.78 -3.24
CA THR A 87 -5.76 7.22 -3.00
C THR A 87 -4.30 7.60 -2.85
N TYR A 88 -3.85 8.61 -3.59
CA TYR A 88 -2.47 9.09 -3.52
C TYR A 88 -2.40 10.60 -3.78
N TYR A 89 -1.32 11.23 -3.34
CA TYR A 89 -0.97 12.58 -3.77
C TYR A 89 0.35 12.57 -4.54
N THR A 90 0.61 13.64 -5.28
CA THR A 90 1.86 13.80 -6.05
C THR A 90 2.69 14.93 -5.47
N LYS A 91 3.98 14.65 -5.22
CA LYS A 91 4.96 15.62 -4.73
C LYS A 91 6.27 15.39 -5.47
N ASN A 92 6.82 16.44 -6.09
CA ASN A 92 8.05 16.38 -6.90
C ASN A 92 8.02 15.28 -8.00
N GLY A 93 6.88 15.11 -8.67
CA GLY A 93 6.70 14.10 -9.72
C GLY A 93 6.59 12.65 -9.23
N ARG A 94 6.58 12.42 -7.91
CA ARG A 94 6.42 11.10 -7.30
C ARG A 94 5.05 10.94 -6.66
N ARG A 95 4.51 9.72 -6.71
CA ARG A 95 3.21 9.37 -6.12
C ARG A 95 3.42 8.80 -4.73
N PHE A 96 2.68 9.29 -3.75
CA PHE A 96 2.71 8.83 -2.37
C PHE A 96 1.34 8.24 -2.03
N ALA A 97 1.28 6.94 -1.77
CA ALA A 97 0.03 6.27 -1.43
C ALA A 97 -0.46 6.77 -0.06
N VAL A 98 -1.75 7.07 0.02
CA VAL A 98 -2.45 7.48 1.24
C VAL A 98 -3.34 6.35 1.72
N THR A 99 -4.12 5.75 0.82
CA THR A 99 -4.94 4.57 1.12
C THR A 99 -4.92 3.57 -0.03
N ALA A 100 -5.11 2.31 0.29
CA ALA A 100 -5.38 1.23 -0.65
C ALA A 100 -6.80 0.68 -0.40
N ASP A 101 -7.66 0.78 -1.40
CA ASP A 101 -9.00 0.20 -1.31
C ASP A 101 -8.93 -1.26 -1.76
N VAL A 102 -9.25 -2.17 -0.84
CA VAL A 102 -9.15 -3.60 -1.05
C VAL A 102 -10.53 -4.22 -0.97
N ARG A 103 -10.93 -4.92 -2.03
CA ARG A 103 -12.13 -5.77 -2.00
C ARG A 103 -11.81 -7.08 -1.30
N ILE A 104 -12.52 -7.36 -0.22
CA ILE A 104 -12.40 -8.57 0.60
C ILE A 104 -13.79 -9.24 0.63
N PRO A 105 -13.96 -10.45 0.08
CA PRO A 105 -15.27 -11.08 -0.02
C PRO A 105 -16.02 -11.25 1.31
N ASN A 106 -15.27 -11.49 2.40
CA ASN A 106 -15.84 -11.73 3.73
C ASN A 106 -15.83 -10.47 4.63
N PHE A 107 -15.43 -9.31 4.10
CA PHE A 107 -15.51 -8.07 4.86
C PHE A 107 -16.97 -7.69 5.07
N VAL A 108 -17.28 -7.29 6.29
CA VAL A 108 -18.60 -6.80 6.69
C VAL A 108 -18.48 -5.31 6.95
N ASN A 109 -18.93 -4.49 5.98
CA ASN A 109 -18.90 -3.05 6.17
C ASN A 109 -19.92 -2.62 7.25
N PRO A 110 -19.49 -1.94 8.32
CA PRO A 110 -20.40 -1.44 9.34
C PRO A 110 -21.32 -0.33 8.81
N ASP A 111 -20.91 0.38 7.75
CA ASP A 111 -21.75 1.36 7.06
C ASP A 111 -22.67 0.66 6.03
N LYS A 112 -23.96 0.59 6.37
CA LYS A 112 -25.00 0.02 5.50
C LYS A 112 -25.27 0.84 4.24
N LYS A 113 -24.77 2.06 4.15
CA LYS A 113 -24.92 2.95 2.98
C LYS A 113 -23.67 3.00 2.10
N ALA A 114 -22.65 2.22 2.43
CA ALA A 114 -21.45 2.14 1.62
C ALA A 114 -21.78 1.75 0.17
N SER A 115 -21.08 2.36 -0.79
CA SER A 115 -21.26 2.10 -2.21
C SER A 115 -20.84 0.68 -2.62
N ASP A 116 -19.83 0.11 -1.96
CA ASP A 116 -19.43 -1.30 -2.07
C ASP A 116 -19.23 -1.88 -0.65
N PRO A 117 -20.08 -2.82 -0.20
CA PRO A 117 -20.03 -3.37 1.15
C PRO A 117 -18.85 -4.31 1.39
N HIS A 118 -18.10 -4.68 0.35
CA HIS A 118 -16.96 -5.58 0.43
C HIS A 118 -15.62 -4.86 0.27
N VAL A 119 -15.62 -3.53 0.16
CA VAL A 119 -14.41 -2.73 0.03
C VAL A 119 -14.09 -2.07 1.35
N VAL A 120 -12.83 -2.23 1.77
CA VAL A 120 -12.24 -1.53 2.90
C VAL A 120 -11.11 -0.64 2.40
N SER A 121 -11.07 0.61 2.87
CA SER A 121 -9.94 1.51 2.67
C SER A 121 -8.93 1.30 3.80
N LEU A 122 -7.71 0.90 3.43
CA LEU A 122 -6.59 0.63 4.34
C LEU A 122 -5.51 1.70 4.20
#